data_AF-A0A661FRA3-F1
#
_entry.id   AF-A0A661FRA3-F1
#
_cell.length_a   1.000
_cell.length_b   1.000
_cell.length_c   1.000
_cell.angle_alpha   90.00
_cell.angle_beta   90.00
_cell.angle_gamma   90.00
#
_symmetry.space_group_name_H-M   'P 1'
#
loop_
_entity.id
_entity.type
_entity.pdbx_description
1 polymer ?
#
loop_
_entity_poly.entity_id
_entity_poly.type
_entity_poly.pdbx_seq_one_letter_code
_entity_poly.pdbx_strand_id
1 'polypeptide(L)' 'VIGKQAGADQRMDKATWPALFGLEESVDRCDELVRSATQDLAVFGANAESLKSLANYIVERIH' A
#
# COMPACT_ATOMS: atom_id res chain seq x y z
N VAL A 1 -3.06 15.11 -4.75
CA VAL A 1 -3.13 15.12 -6.23
C VAL A 1 -1.81 14.57 -6.73
N ILE A 2 -1.79 13.28 -7.03
CA ILE A 2 -0.71 12.62 -7.75
C ILE A 2 -0.55 13.44 -9.03
N GLY A 3 0.63 14.05 -9.24
CA GLY A 3 0.90 14.96 -10.37
C GLY A 3 0.89 14.29 -11.76
N LYS A 4 0.15 13.19 -11.93
CA LYS A 4 -0.02 12.42 -13.16
C LYS A 4 -1.52 12.19 -13.38
N GLN A 5 -1.96 12.19 -14.64
CA GLN A 5 -3.34 11.84 -14.98
C GLN A 5 -3.71 10.45 -14.45
N ALA A 6 -4.74 10.40 -13.61
CA ALA A 6 -5.38 9.15 -13.21
C ALA A 6 -5.92 8.39 -14.45
N GLY A 7 -6.00 7.06 -14.34
CA GLY A 7 -6.57 6.20 -15.39
C GLY A 7 -5.63 5.85 -16.55
N ALA A 8 -4.35 6.23 -16.51
CA ALA A 8 -3.38 5.80 -17.52
C ALA A 8 -3.23 4.27 -17.58
N ASP A 9 -3.31 3.60 -16.43
CA ASP A 9 -3.15 2.15 -16.36
C ASP A 9 -4.34 1.39 -16.94
N GLN A 10 -5.58 1.90 -16.75
CA GLN A 10 -6.78 1.35 -17.41
C GLN A 10 -6.73 1.55 -18.94
N ARG A 11 -6.26 2.71 -19.42
CA ARG A 11 -6.15 2.98 -20.87
C ARG A 11 -5.09 2.13 -21.57
N MET A 12 -4.10 1.64 -20.83
CA MET A 12 -3.00 0.81 -21.34
C MET A 12 -3.19 -0.68 -21.06
N ASP A 13 -4.38 -1.09 -20.59
CA ASP A 13 -4.71 -2.48 -20.22
C ASP A 13 -3.63 -3.14 -19.35
N LYS A 14 -3.08 -2.37 -18.39
CA LYS A 14 -2.01 -2.88 -17.54
C LYS A 14 -2.58 -3.84 -16.50
N ALA A 15 -1.88 -4.95 -16.31
CA ALA A 15 -2.05 -5.83 -15.17
C ALA A 15 -1.67 -5.10 -13.86
N THR A 16 -2.65 -4.41 -13.27
CA THR A 16 -2.55 -3.79 -11.94
C THR A 16 -3.33 -4.62 -10.93
N TRP A 17 -2.97 -4.52 -9.65
CA TRP A 17 -3.66 -5.22 -8.57
C TRP A 17 -5.18 -4.97 -8.58
N PRO A 18 -5.67 -3.71 -8.59
CA PRO A 18 -7.11 -3.45 -8.64
C PRO A 18 -7.80 -3.96 -9.90
N ALA A 19 -7.11 -3.98 -11.04
CA ALA A 19 -7.68 -4.49 -12.30
C ALA A 19 -7.80 -6.02 -12.31
N LEU A 20 -6.89 -6.73 -11.64
CA LEU A 20 -6.88 -8.19 -11.60
C LEU A 20 -7.76 -8.76 -10.51
N PHE A 21 -7.82 -8.10 -9.35
CA PHE A 21 -8.38 -8.67 -8.13
C PHE A 21 -9.56 -7.89 -7.57
N GLY A 22 -9.83 -6.67 -8.05
CA GLY A 22 -10.83 -5.79 -7.47
C GLY A 22 -10.24 -4.77 -6.50
N LEU A 23 -10.97 -3.68 -6.27
CA LEU A 23 -10.53 -2.59 -5.40
C LEU A 23 -10.54 -3.02 -3.93
N GLU A 24 -11.59 -3.72 -3.49
CA GLU A 24 -11.75 -4.20 -2.12
C GLU A 24 -10.61 -5.16 -1.75
N GLU A 25 -10.37 -6.18 -2.57
CA GLU A 25 -9.30 -7.14 -2.39
C GLU A 25 -7.92 -6.49 -2.43
N SER A 26 -7.74 -5.45 -3.25
CA SER A 26 -6.49 -4.70 -3.29
C SER A 26 -6.25 -3.88 -2.03
N VAL A 27 -7.31 -3.35 -1.40
CA VAL A 27 -7.24 -2.66 -0.11
C VAL A 27 -6.92 -3.65 1.01
N ASP A 28 -7.65 -4.77 1.07
CA ASP A 28 -7.39 -5.83 2.06
C ASP A 28 -5.94 -6.34 1.96
N ARG A 29 -5.45 -6.49 0.72
CA ARG A 29 -4.07 -6.89 0.47
C ARG A 29 -3.06 -5.86 0.98
N CYS A 30 -3.35 -4.56 0.85
CA CYS A 30 -2.50 -3.52 1.41
C CYS A 30 -2.43 -3.63 2.94
N ASP A 31 -3.57 -3.83 3.59
CA ASP A 31 -3.65 -3.96 5.05
C ASP A 31 -2.91 -5.21 5.55
N GLU A 32 -3.01 -6.34 4.84
CA GLU A 32 -2.22 -7.54 5.13
C GLU A 32 -0.72 -7.27 5.06
N LEU A 33 -0.27 -6.58 4.02
CA LEU A 33 1.15 -6.26 3.82
C LEU A 33 1.68 -5.35 4.92
N VAL A 34 0.90 -4.35 5.36
CA VAL A 34 1.27 -3.46 6.47
C VAL A 34 1.35 -4.22 7.79
N ARG A 35 0.39 -5.12 8.07
CA ARG A 35 0.44 -5.99 9.26
C ARG A 35 1.67 -6.88 9.26
N SER A 36 1.97 -7.55 8.14
CA SER A 36 3.15 -8.39 7.98
C SER A 36 4.44 -7.60 8.19
N ALA A 37 4.59 -6.45 7.51
CA ALA A 37 5.77 -5.60 7.65
C ALA A 37 5.96 -5.12 9.11
N THR A 38 4.87 -4.78 9.79
CA THR A 38 4.92 -4.37 11.21
C THR A 38 5.34 -5.52 12.13
N GLN A 39 4.91 -6.75 11.85
CA GLN A 39 5.35 -7.94 12.56
C GLN A 39 6.83 -8.25 12.35
N ASP A 40 7.31 -8.16 11.11
CA ASP A 40 8.74 -8.37 10.78
C ASP A 40 9.63 -7.36 11.51
N LEU A 41 9.12 -6.15 11.72
CA LEU A 41 9.81 -5.09 12.44
C LEU A 41 9.79 -5.25 13.98
N ALA A 42 9.03 -6.20 14.53
CA ALA A 42 8.89 -6.36 15.98
C ALA A 42 10.23 -6.62 16.70
N VAL A 43 11.17 -7.30 16.03
CA VAL A 43 12.52 -7.60 16.56
C VAL A 43 13.33 -6.34 16.90
N PHE A 44 13.04 -5.21 16.26
CA PHE A 44 13.74 -3.95 16.48
C PHE A 44 13.11 -3.10 17.59
N GLY A 45 11.96 -3.53 18.14
CA GLY A 45 11.27 -2.81 19.22
C GLY A 45 10.98 -1.35 18.86
N ALA A 46 11.32 -0.44 19.75
CA ALA A 46 11.11 1.00 19.59
C ALA A 46 11.91 1.62 18.42
N ASN A 47 13.02 1.00 18.00
CA ASN A 47 13.84 1.54 16.92
C ASN A 47 13.16 1.45 15.54
N ALA A 48 12.13 0.62 15.41
CA ALA A 48 11.38 0.49 14.15
C ALA A 48 10.19 1.46 14.04
N GLU A 49 9.96 2.35 15.00
CA GLU A 49 8.74 3.17 15.04
C GLU A 49 8.57 4.06 13.78
N SER A 50 9.66 4.62 13.26
CA SER A 50 9.64 5.39 12.02
C SER A 50 9.28 4.54 10.80
N LEU A 51 9.71 3.27 10.77
CA LEU A 51 9.40 2.34 9.67
C LEU A 51 7.94 1.87 9.73
N LYS A 52 7.42 1.62 10.94
CA LYS A 52 5.98 1.32 11.14
C LYS A 52 5.10 2.49 10.72
N SER A 53 5.48 3.70 11.12
CA SER A 53 4.80 4.93 10.71
C SER A 53 4.81 5.13 9.20
N LEU A 54 5.94 4.83 8.54
CA LEU A 54 6.06 4.89 7.08
C LEU A 54 5.15 3.86 6.39
N ALA A 55 5.07 2.62 6.90
CA ALA A 55 4.22 1.58 6.34
C ALA A 55 2.73 2.00 6.37
N ASN A 56 2.26 2.53 7.51
CA ASN A 56 0.89 3.05 7.64
C ASN A 56 0.65 4.24 6.70
N TYR A 57 1.58 5.19 6.64
CA TYR A 57 1.47 6.34 5.76
C TYR A 57 1.36 5.97 4.27
N ILE A 58 2.03 4.90 3.83
CA ILE A 58 1.97 4.44 2.44
C ILE A 58 0.55 4.02 2.01
N VAL A 59 -0.23 3.44 2.92
CA VAL A 59 -1.59 2.94 2.62
C VAL A 59 -2.68 3.99 2.92
N GLU A 60 -2.46 4.85 3.93
CA GLU A 60 -3.43 5.88 4.34
C GLU A 60 -3.39 7.15 3.46
N ARG A 61 -2.33 7.34 2.67
CA ARG A 61 -2.18 8.56 1.89
C ARG A 61 -3.29 8.75 0.85
N ILE A 62 -3.84 9.97 0.81
CA ILE A 62 -4.96 10.33 -0.08
C ILE A 62 -4.46 11.08 -1.33
N HIS A 63 -3.19 11.47 -1.34
CA HIS A 63 -2.66 12.40 -2.33
C HIS A 63 -2.09 11.74 -3.57
#